data_AF-A0A2V7FV35-F1
#
_entry.id   AF-A0A2V7FV35-F1
#
_cell.length_a   1.000
_cell.length_b   1.000
_cell.length_c   1.000
_cell.angle_alpha   90.00
_cell.angle_beta   90.00
_cell.angle_gamma   90.00
#
_symmetry.space_group_name_H-M   'P 1'
#
loop_
_entity.id
_entity.type
_entity.pdbx_description
1 polymer ?
#
loop_
_entity_poly.entity_id
_entity_poly.type
_entity_poly.pdbx_seq_one_letter_code
_entity_poly.pdbx_strand_id
1 'polypeptide(L)'
;MRARHLLALSGLLLGAVLGMPARAQEAPTTAAQELAKNARNPFAEFVKLPVQFTTGFGVGPRHRAGESINVQPVLPLSLSAEWDLIFRPSVTATYLPGPGAQFGLEDLQASLFLTPAGATKWIWGLGPIVQLPT
;
A
#
# COMPACT_ATOMS: atom_id res chain seq x y z
N MET A 1 45.77 -58.47 0.82
CA MET A 1 44.76 -57.48 1.29
C MET A 1 45.28 -56.03 1.12
N ARG A 2 45.47 -55.52 -0.11
CA ARG A 2 45.93 -54.12 -0.33
C ARG A 2 45.09 -53.29 -1.31
N ALA A 3 44.04 -53.86 -1.92
CA ALA A 3 43.23 -53.19 -2.93
C ALA A 3 41.95 -52.50 -2.39
N ARG A 4 41.61 -52.66 -1.10
CA ARG A 4 40.37 -52.12 -0.51
C ARG A 4 40.50 -50.67 0.00
N HIS A 5 41.72 -50.16 0.16
CA HIS A 5 41.95 -48.82 0.71
C HIS A 5 41.99 -47.72 -0.38
N LEU A 6 42.33 -48.07 -1.63
CA LEU A 6 42.39 -47.10 -2.72
C LEU A 6 41.01 -46.66 -3.22
N LEU A 7 40.01 -47.54 -3.17
CA LEU A 7 38.62 -47.21 -3.52
C LEU A 7 37.92 -46.32 -2.49
N ALA A 8 38.37 -46.34 -1.23
CA ALA A 8 37.78 -45.52 -0.16
C ALA A 8 38.24 -44.05 -0.22
N LEU A 9 39.45 -43.78 -0.72
CA LEU A 9 39.96 -42.41 -0.83
C LEU A 9 39.33 -41.62 -1.99
N SER A 10 39.00 -42.28 -3.10
CA SER A 10 38.36 -41.61 -4.25
C SER A 10 36.92 -41.17 -3.96
N GLY A 11 36.19 -41.90 -3.10
CA GLY A 11 34.84 -41.52 -2.67
C GLY A 11 34.81 -40.31 -1.72
N LEU A 12 35.89 -40.10 -0.96
CA LEU A 12 35.95 -38.99 0.01
C LEU A 12 36.22 -37.64 -0.65
N LEU A 13 36.94 -37.61 -1.78
CA LEU A 13 37.24 -36.38 -2.52
C LEU A 13 36.06 -35.87 -3.36
N LEU A 14 35.14 -36.76 -3.79
CA LEU A 14 33.95 -36.35 -4.55
C LEU A 14 32.85 -35.74 -3.66
N GLY A 15 32.80 -36.11 -2.37
CA GLY A 15 31.85 -35.55 -1.39
C GLY A 15 32.19 -34.13 -0.93
N ALA A 16 33.44 -33.69 -1.08
CA ALA A 16 33.89 -32.39 -0.59
C ALA A 16 33.51 -31.21 -1.51
N VAL A 17 33.18 -31.45 -2.79
CA VAL A 17 32.83 -30.38 -3.74
C VAL A 17 31.32 -30.09 -3.76
N LEU A 18 30.47 -31.05 -3.38
CA LEU A 18 29.01 -30.88 -3.33
C LEU A 18 28.50 -30.20 -2.04
N GLY A 19 29.40 -29.92 -1.10
CA GLY A 19 29.07 -29.31 0.20
C GLY A 19 29.26 -27.80 0.27
N MET A 20 29.56 -27.10 -0.83
CA MET A 20 29.60 -25.64 -0.82
C MET A 20 28.18 -25.10 -0.59
N PRO A 21 27.87 -24.47 0.57
CA PRO A 21 26.63 -23.73 0.69
C PRO A 21 26.66 -22.63 -0.38
N ALA A 22 25.70 -22.68 -1.29
CA ALA A 22 25.42 -21.56 -2.17
C ALA A 22 25.20 -20.34 -1.25
N ARG A 23 26.18 -19.43 -1.23
CA ARG A 23 25.99 -18.12 -0.62
C ARG A 23 24.97 -17.42 -1.50
N ALA A 24 23.70 -17.49 -1.10
CA ALA A 24 22.71 -16.55 -1.57
C ALA A 24 23.32 -15.17 -1.32
N GLN A 25 23.59 -14.45 -2.40
CA GLN A 25 24.00 -13.05 -2.34
C GLN A 25 22.88 -12.34 -1.58
N GLU A 26 23.09 -12.06 -0.29
CA GLU A 26 22.18 -11.25 0.50
C GLU A 26 22.11 -9.89 -0.21
N ALA A 27 21.03 -9.67 -0.96
CA ALA A 27 20.67 -8.34 -1.40
C ALA A 27 20.68 -7.45 -0.14
N PRO A 28 21.24 -6.23 -0.20
CA PRO A 28 21.48 -5.42 0.99
C PRO A 28 20.17 -5.30 1.78
N THR A 29 20.17 -5.90 2.96
CA THR A 29 19.04 -5.97 3.90
C THR A 29 18.46 -4.60 4.20
N THR A 30 19.28 -3.54 4.08
CA THR A 30 18.90 -2.14 4.20
C THR A 30 17.89 -1.71 3.14
N ALA A 31 18.11 -1.98 1.85
CA ALA A 31 17.21 -1.51 0.78
C ALA A 31 15.82 -2.18 0.86
N ALA A 32 15.79 -3.48 1.16
CA ALA A 32 14.54 -4.23 1.33
C ALA A 32 13.78 -3.82 2.61
N GLN A 33 14.49 -3.54 3.71
CA GLN A 33 13.88 -3.03 4.94
C GLN A 33 13.36 -1.59 4.79
N GLU A 34 14.12 -0.71 4.14
CA GLU A 34 13.73 0.68 3.84
C GLU A 34 12.47 0.70 2.96
N LEU A 35 12.43 -0.12 1.91
CA LEU A 35 11.24 -0.27 1.06
C LEU A 35 10.05 -0.82 1.85
N ALA A 36 10.25 -1.84 2.69
CA ALA A 36 9.19 -2.40 3.51
C ALA A 36 8.69 -1.43 4.60
N LYS A 37 9.52 -0.48 5.04
CA LYS A 37 9.11 0.62 5.93
C LYS A 37 8.32 1.68 5.16
N ASN A 38 8.81 2.11 4.00
CA ASN A 38 8.13 3.09 3.16
C ASN A 38 6.79 2.57 2.62
N ALA A 39 6.69 1.28 2.28
CA ALA A 39 5.43 0.66 1.89
C ALA A 39 4.39 0.67 3.02
N ARG A 40 4.84 0.54 4.27
CA ARG A 40 3.99 0.59 5.47
C ARG A 40 3.69 2.02 5.92
N ASN A 41 4.49 3.01 5.52
CA ASN A 41 4.20 4.41 5.76
C ASN A 41 3.08 4.86 4.80
N PRO A 42 1.86 5.19 5.31
CA PRO A 42 0.79 5.69 4.47
C PRO A 42 1.14 7.02 3.79
N PHE A 43 2.18 7.71 4.27
CA PHE A 43 2.67 9.03 3.87
C PHE A 43 4.03 9.02 3.16
N ALA A 44 4.62 7.84 2.89
CA ALA A 44 5.80 7.80 2.01
C ALA A 44 5.45 8.39 0.64
N GLU A 45 6.42 9.01 -0.03
CA GLU A 45 6.40 9.84 -1.26
C GLU A 45 5.59 9.37 -2.48
N PHE A 46 4.81 8.30 -2.38
CA PHE A 46 3.94 7.82 -3.44
C PHE A 46 2.57 8.49 -3.36
N VAL A 47 2.16 9.14 -4.45
CA VAL A 47 0.75 9.50 -4.66
C VAL A 47 -0.05 8.22 -4.78
N LYS A 48 -0.96 7.98 -3.83
CA LYS A 48 -1.87 6.83 -3.86
C LYS A 48 -3.24 7.31 -4.34
N LEU A 49 -3.83 6.64 -5.33
CA LEU A 49 -5.17 6.91 -5.82
C LEU A 49 -6.06 5.66 -5.69
N PRO A 50 -6.62 5.39 -4.50
CA PRO A 50 -7.65 4.39 -4.32
C PRO A 50 -8.91 4.79 -5.08
N VAL A 51 -9.42 3.87 -5.88
CA VAL A 51 -10.73 3.97 -6.53
C VAL A 51 -11.54 2.75 -6.13
N GLN A 52 -12.73 2.98 -5.60
CA GLN A 52 -13.64 1.94 -5.13
C GLN A 52 -14.94 2.04 -5.91
N PHE A 53 -15.32 0.96 -6.56
CA PHE A 53 -16.63 0.83 -7.20
C PHE A 53 -17.50 -0.10 -6.36
N THR A 54 -18.72 0.33 -6.04
CA THR A 54 -19.67 -0.43 -5.24
C THR A 54 -21.01 -0.51 -5.96
N THR A 55 -21.56 -1.72 -6.04
CA THR A 55 -22.93 -1.96 -6.51
C THR A 55 -23.78 -2.38 -5.32
N GLY A 56 -24.78 -1.56 -4.98
CA GLY A 56 -25.77 -1.87 -3.95
C GLY A 56 -27.03 -2.47 -4.59
N PHE A 57 -27.50 -3.60 -4.07
CA PHE A 57 -28.78 -4.21 -4.48
C PHE A 57 -29.90 -3.84 -3.51
N GLY A 58 -31.15 -3.92 -3.98
CA GLY A 58 -32.31 -3.65 -3.12
C GLY A 58 -32.52 -2.16 -2.80
N VAL A 59 -31.94 -1.26 -3.60
CA VAL A 59 -31.99 0.19 -3.39
C VAL A 59 -33.35 0.75 -3.84
N GLY A 60 -33.93 1.59 -2.98
CA GLY A 60 -35.18 2.31 -3.23
C GLY A 60 -36.45 1.43 -3.21
N PRO A 61 -37.65 2.02 -3.38
CA PRO A 61 -38.94 1.32 -3.25
C PRO A 61 -39.18 0.20 -4.26
N ARG A 62 -38.36 0.12 -5.33
CA ARG A 62 -38.45 -0.89 -6.39
C ARG A 62 -37.31 -1.91 -6.33
N HIS A 63 -36.53 -1.92 -5.24
CA HIS A 63 -35.43 -2.86 -4.99
C HIS A 63 -34.46 -3.02 -6.17
N ARG A 64 -33.99 -1.89 -6.72
CA ARG A 64 -33.11 -1.87 -7.90
C ARG A 64 -31.64 -1.87 -7.50
N ALA A 65 -30.76 -2.06 -8.50
CA ALA A 65 -29.34 -1.88 -8.33
C ALA A 65 -28.98 -0.39 -8.40
N GLY A 66 -28.25 0.10 -7.41
CA GLY A 66 -27.59 1.41 -7.39
C GLY A 66 -26.07 1.23 -7.42
N GLU A 67 -25.36 2.27 -7.83
CA GLU A 67 -23.92 2.21 -8.08
C GLU A 67 -23.27 3.44 -7.48
N SER A 68 -22.08 3.27 -6.89
CA SER A 68 -21.29 4.39 -6.40
C SER A 68 -19.82 4.16 -6.74
N ILE A 69 -19.15 5.23 -7.15
CA ILE A 69 -17.71 5.28 -7.33
C ILE A 69 -17.12 6.27 -6.35
N ASN A 70 -16.17 5.82 -5.54
CA ASN A 70 -15.48 6.63 -4.56
C ASN A 70 -13.99 6.71 -4.91
N VAL A 71 -13.45 7.93 -4.91
CA VAL A 71 -12.07 8.25 -5.31
C VAL A 71 -11.41 9.02 -4.17
N GLN A 72 -10.28 8.53 -3.66
CA GLN A 72 -9.65 9.05 -2.43
C GLN A 72 -8.13 9.31 -2.57
N PRO A 73 -7.68 10.22 -3.43
CA PRO A 73 -6.25 10.48 -3.56
C PRO A 73 -5.61 10.83 -2.22
N VAL A 74 -4.39 10.36 -2.03
CA VAL A 74 -3.51 10.74 -0.92
C VAL A 74 -2.32 11.45 -1.53
N LEU A 75 -2.24 12.75 -1.27
CA LEU A 75 -1.25 13.66 -1.83
C LEU A 75 -0.31 14.12 -0.71
N PRO A 76 0.88 13.51 -0.58
CA PRO A 76 1.93 14.02 0.30
C PRO A 76 2.60 15.24 -0.35
N LEU A 77 2.67 16.35 0.38
CA LEU A 77 3.29 17.60 -0.03
C LEU A 77 4.34 17.99 1.01
N SER A 78 5.62 18.01 0.65
CA SER A 78 6.67 18.45 1.57
C SER A 78 6.63 19.97 1.73
N LEU A 79 6.44 20.43 2.98
CA LEU A 79 6.42 21.86 3.31
C LEU A 79 7.82 22.36 3.71
N SER A 80 8.62 21.51 4.35
CA SER A 80 9.98 21.79 4.82
C SER A 80 10.77 20.49 4.98
N ALA A 81 12.03 20.57 5.41
CA ALA A 81 12.84 19.37 5.69
C ALA A 81 12.31 18.55 6.88
N GLU A 82 11.52 19.17 7.76
CA GLU A 82 11.01 18.56 8.99
C GLU A 82 9.52 18.18 8.93
N TRP A 83 8.76 18.72 7.96
CA TRP A 83 7.30 18.59 7.92
C TRP A 83 6.74 18.31 6.53
N ASP A 84 5.85 17.33 6.48
CA ASP A 84 5.00 17.02 5.32
C ASP A 84 3.53 17.35 5.63
N LEU A 85 2.83 17.85 4.62
CA LEU A 85 1.38 18.04 4.61
C LEU A 85 0.73 16.96 3.75
N ILE A 86 -0.21 16.23 4.33
CA ILE A 86 -0.95 15.18 3.63
C ILE A 86 -2.34 15.71 3.31
N PHE A 87 -2.62 15.89 2.02
CA PHE A 87 -3.93 16.28 1.52
C PHE A 87 -4.70 15.04 1.03
N ARG A 88 -5.90 14.83 1.56
CA ARG A 88 -6.76 13.67 1.27
C ARG A 88 -8.20 14.10 0.99
N PRO A 89 -8.53 14.48 -0.25
CA PRO A 89 -9.91 14.65 -0.64
C PRO A 89 -10.55 13.28 -0.93
N SER A 90 -11.84 13.14 -0.60
CA SER A 90 -12.68 12.00 -0.91
C SER A 90 -13.90 12.49 -1.67
N VAL A 91 -14.07 11.99 -2.89
CA VAL A 91 -15.21 12.31 -3.73
C VAL A 91 -15.93 11.01 -4.06
N THR A 92 -17.24 10.99 -3.84
CA THR A 92 -18.09 9.88 -4.26
C THR A 92 -19.10 10.39 -5.28
N ALA A 93 -19.25 9.68 -6.40
CA ALA A 93 -20.37 9.87 -7.31
C ALA A 93 -21.30 8.67 -7.19
N THR A 94 -22.59 8.93 -6.99
CA THR A 94 -23.58 7.90 -6.71
C THR A 94 -24.74 8.00 -7.71
N TYR A 95 -25.13 6.85 -8.23
CA TYR A 95 -26.32 6.62 -9.03
C TYR A 95 -27.37 5.89 -8.20
N LEU A 96 -28.53 6.53 -8.03
CA LEU A 96 -29.68 6.00 -7.31
C LEU A 96 -30.84 5.67 -8.27
N PRO A 97 -31.36 4.43 -8.23
CA PRO A 97 -32.35 3.97 -9.20
C PRO A 97 -33.81 4.29 -8.80
N GLY A 98 -34.40 5.36 -9.34
CA GLY A 98 -35.86 5.56 -9.46
C GLY A 98 -36.66 5.80 -8.16
N PRO A 99 -37.92 6.30 -8.22
CA PRO A 99 -38.76 6.52 -9.41
C PRO A 99 -38.38 7.70 -10.30
N GLY A 100 -37.48 8.59 -9.86
CA GLY A 100 -36.64 9.41 -10.74
C GLY A 100 -35.20 8.96 -10.53
N ALA A 101 -34.53 8.46 -11.57
CA ALA A 101 -33.13 8.11 -11.45
C ALA A 101 -32.33 9.37 -11.10
N GLN A 102 -31.48 9.27 -10.09
CA GLN A 102 -30.66 10.40 -9.63
C GLN A 102 -29.20 10.03 -9.79
N PHE A 103 -28.43 10.95 -10.31
CA PHE A 103 -26.98 10.88 -10.30
C PHE A 103 -26.48 12.16 -9.66
N GLY A 104 -25.56 12.02 -8.71
CA GLY A 104 -25.03 13.16 -7.97
C GLY A 104 -23.70 12.86 -7.34
N LEU A 105 -22.99 13.92 -6.97
CA LEU A 105 -21.85 13.85 -6.10
C LEU A 105 -22.34 13.87 -4.65
N GLU A 106 -21.72 13.06 -3.80
CA GLU A 106 -21.80 13.25 -2.35
C GLU A 106 -20.91 14.41 -1.93
N ASP A 107 -21.18 14.97 -0.75
CA ASP A 107 -20.36 16.04 -0.17
C ASP A 107 -18.86 15.71 -0.22
N LEU A 108 -18.07 16.68 -0.67
CA LEU A 108 -16.62 16.57 -0.67
C LEU A 108 -16.11 16.58 0.77
N GLN A 109 -15.45 15.50 1.18
CA GLN A 109 -14.71 15.46 2.44
C GLN A 109 -13.21 15.62 2.16
N ALA A 110 -12.57 16.62 2.76
CA ALA A 110 -11.15 16.88 2.61
C ALA A 110 -10.46 16.87 3.98
N SER A 111 -9.40 16.07 4.09
CA SER A 111 -8.54 16.05 5.28
C SER A 111 -7.17 16.65 4.96
N LEU A 112 -6.64 17.44 5.88
CA LEU A 112 -5.28 17.96 5.84
C LEU A 112 -4.56 17.53 7.10
N PHE A 113 -3.44 16.81 7.00
CA PHE A 113 -2.66 16.38 8.15
C PHE A 113 -1.22 16.86 8.04
N LEU A 114 -0.75 17.58 9.05
CA LEU A 114 0.66 17.90 9.23
C LEU A 114 1.34 16.74 9.97
N THR A 115 2.40 16.17 9.41
CA THR A 115 3.16 15.04 9.97
C THR A 115 4.67 15.31 9.88
N PRO A 116 5.49 14.87 10.85
CA PRO A 116 6.94 14.98 10.73
C PRO A 116 7.46 14.20 9.52
N ALA A 117 8.36 14.82 8.76
CA ALA A 117 9.01 14.22 7.61
C ALA A 117 9.90 13.04 8.05
N GLY A 118 9.90 11.95 7.28
CA GLY A 118 10.76 10.78 7.54
C GLY A 118 10.46 10.01 8.83
N ALA A 119 9.27 10.18 9.42
CA ALA A 119 8.86 9.42 10.61
C ALA A 119 8.80 7.91 10.30
N THR A 120 9.65 7.11 10.97
CA THR A 120 9.79 5.66 10.69
C THR A 120 9.32 4.75 11.82
N LYS A 121 9.40 5.18 13.09
CA LYS A 121 9.03 4.36 14.25
C LYS A 121 7.70 4.76 14.88
N TRP A 122 7.43 6.06 14.91
CA TRP A 122 6.20 6.64 15.43
C TRP A 122 5.69 7.65 14.40
N ILE A 123 4.64 7.28 13.69
CA ILE A 123 4.00 8.11 12.66
C ILE A 123 2.76 8.73 13.30
N TRP A 124 2.69 10.06 13.28
CA TRP A 124 1.55 10.79 13.81
C TRP A 124 1.31 12.01 12.92
N GLY A 125 0.06 12.46 12.85
CA GLY A 125 -0.28 13.68 12.15
C GLY A 125 -1.46 14.38 12.80
N LEU A 126 -1.51 15.69 12.68
CA LEU A 126 -2.58 16.54 13.21
C LEU A 126 -3.09 17.47 12.12
N GLY A 127 -4.40 17.62 12.04
CA GLY A 127 -4.99 18.67 11.23
C GLY A 127 -6.49 18.50 11.03
N PRO A 128 -7.12 19.42 10.29
CA PRO A 128 -8.56 19.49 10.17
C PRO A 128 -9.11 18.47 9.17
N ILE A 129 -10.37 18.12 9.39
CA ILE A 129 -11.24 17.49 8.39
C ILE A 129 -12.36 18.47 8.12
N VAL A 130 -12.58 18.76 6.84
CA VAL A 130 -13.61 19.68 6.38
C VAL A 130 -14.54 18.93 5.44
N GLN A 131 -15.84 19.17 5.59
CA GLN A 131 -16.87 18.69 4.68
C GLN A 131 -17.48 19.89 3.96
N LEU A 132 -17.51 19.83 2.64
CA LEU A 132 -18.01 20.87 1.76
C LEU A 132 -19.26 20.34 1.05
N PRO A 133 -20.40 21.04 1.11
CA PRO A 133 -21.58 20.65 0.34
C PRO A 133 -21.31 20.86 -1.15
N THR A 134 -21.68 19.86 -1.97
CA THR A 134 -21.46 19.86 -3.43
C THR A 134 -22.75 19.59 -4.21
#